data_AF-A0A0B1U8D6-F1
#
_entry.id   AF-A0A0B1U8D6-F1
#
_cell.length_a   1.000
_cell.length_b   1.000
_cell.length_c   1.000
_cell.angle_alpha   90.00
_cell.angle_beta   90.00
_cell.angle_gamma   90.00
#
_symmetry.space_group_name_H-M   'P 1'
#
loop_
_entity.id
_entity.type
_entity.pdbx_description
1 polymer ?
#
loop_
_entity_poly.entity_id
_entity_poly.type
_entity_poly.pdbx_seq_one_letter_code
_entity_poly.pdbx_strand_id
1 'polypeptide(L)'
;MTETNAGWWVLAVGGPYDADDFDQRERARTRLRQELLLQAIVPDDYVWVWDETDTAQLVLRSFGNRAAAESYAAYLSGRGVVARVTPIMDEPGENVG
;
A
#
# COMPACT_ATOMS: atom_id res chain seq x y z
N MET A 1 -15.34 -9.22 24.20
CA MET A 1 -15.06 -8.11 23.27
C MET A 1 -13.91 -8.56 22.39
N THR A 2 -14.19 -9.00 21.17
CA THR A 2 -13.14 -9.18 20.16
C THR A 2 -12.84 -7.78 19.63
N GLU A 3 -11.93 -7.06 20.29
CA GLU A 3 -11.27 -5.92 19.68
C GLU A 3 -10.43 -6.48 18.53
N THR A 4 -11.04 -6.54 17.35
CA THR A 4 -10.32 -6.79 16.10
C THR A 4 -9.21 -5.75 16.05
N ASN A 5 -7.96 -6.20 16.16
CA ASN A 5 -6.79 -5.34 16.17
C ASN A 5 -6.66 -4.74 14.76
N ALA A 6 -7.41 -3.68 14.49
CA ALA A 6 -7.47 -3.02 13.20
C ALA A 6 -6.12 -2.35 12.97
N GLY A 7 -5.20 -3.11 12.38
CA GLY A 7 -3.91 -2.58 11.97
C GLY A 7 -4.07 -1.56 10.85
N TRP A 8 -2.99 -0.91 10.49
CA TRP A 8 -2.92 0.14 9.49
C TRP A 8 -1.85 -0.20 8.48
N TRP A 9 -2.18 -0.23 7.20
CA TRP A 9 -1.22 -0.35 6.12
C TRP A 9 -0.74 1.01 5.67
N VAL A 10 0.56 1.10 5.43
CA VAL A 10 1.18 2.20 4.70
C VAL A 10 1.49 1.71 3.30
N LEU A 11 0.85 2.33 2.32
CA LEU A 11 0.95 2.03 0.91
C LEU A 11 1.87 3.07 0.25
N ALA A 12 2.74 2.64 -0.64
CA ALA A 12 3.33 3.51 -1.65
C ALA A 12 2.39 3.59 -2.84
N VAL A 13 2.15 4.78 -3.35
CA VAL A 13 1.32 5.06 -4.52
C VAL A 13 2.24 5.45 -5.68
N GLY A 14 2.18 4.66 -6.74
CA GLY A 14 2.88 4.90 -7.99
C GLY A 14 2.03 5.65 -9.00
N GLY A 15 2.46 5.59 -10.26
CA GLY A 15 1.75 6.21 -11.36
C GLY A 15 0.38 5.56 -11.66
N PRO A 16 -0.53 6.31 -12.31
CA PRO A 16 -1.75 5.75 -12.87
C PRO A 16 -1.41 4.79 -14.02
N TYR A 17 -2.29 3.82 -14.24
CA TYR A 17 -2.28 2.91 -15.38
C TYR A 17 -3.71 2.75 -15.92
N ASP A 18 -3.85 2.14 -17.08
CA ASP A 18 -5.14 1.68 -17.59
C ASP A 18 -5.43 0.27 -17.03
N ALA A 19 -6.57 0.08 -16.37
CA ALA A 19 -6.94 -1.17 -15.70
C ALA A 19 -7.08 -2.35 -16.68
N ASP A 20 -7.54 -2.05 -17.90
CA ASP A 20 -7.76 -3.01 -18.96
C ASP A 20 -6.45 -3.33 -19.73
N ASP A 21 -5.38 -2.56 -19.50
CA ASP A 21 -4.06 -2.77 -20.09
C ASP A 21 -3.09 -3.42 -19.08
N PHE A 22 -2.96 -4.74 -19.19
CA PHE A 22 -2.07 -5.53 -18.37
C PHE A 22 -0.60 -5.06 -18.43
N ASP A 23 -0.12 -4.66 -19.60
CA ASP A 23 1.28 -4.29 -19.80
C ASP A 23 1.59 -2.93 -19.16
N GLN A 24 0.69 -1.96 -19.28
CA GLN A 24 0.85 -0.66 -18.61
C GLN A 24 0.88 -0.81 -17.09
N ARG A 25 -0.01 -1.66 -16.58
CA ARG A 25 -0.12 -1.98 -15.17
C ARG A 25 1.14 -2.61 -14.61
N GLU A 26 1.71 -3.59 -15.31
CA GLU A 26 2.96 -4.24 -14.88
C GLU A 26 4.16 -3.29 -14.97
N ARG A 27 4.17 -2.39 -15.96
CA ARG A 27 5.17 -1.31 -16.05
C ARG A 27 5.05 -0.33 -14.88
N ALA A 28 3.83 0.09 -14.52
CA ALA A 28 3.60 0.99 -13.39
C ALA A 28 4.07 0.37 -12.07
N ARG A 29 3.78 -0.92 -11.87
CA ARG A 29 4.27 -1.70 -10.72
C ARG A 29 5.78 -1.80 -10.67
N THR A 30 6.39 -2.17 -11.79
CA THR A 30 7.86 -2.27 -11.91
C THR A 30 8.52 -0.93 -11.63
N ARG A 31 7.97 0.16 -12.18
CA ARG A 31 8.47 1.51 -11.95
C ARG A 31 8.40 1.90 -10.47
N LEU A 32 7.24 1.69 -9.82
CA LEU A 32 7.09 1.99 -8.39
C LEU A 32 8.11 1.21 -7.56
N ARG A 33 8.31 -0.08 -7.86
CA ARG A 33 9.30 -0.91 -7.17
C ARG A 33 10.72 -0.36 -7.35
N GLN A 34 11.09 0.05 -8.55
CA GLN A 34 12.39 0.65 -8.82
C GLN A 34 12.59 1.97 -8.07
N GLU A 35 11.57 2.83 -8.04
CA GLU A 35 11.61 4.11 -7.31
C GLU A 35 11.81 3.89 -5.80
N LEU A 36 11.15 2.87 -5.22
CA LEU A 36 11.34 2.49 -3.82
C LEU A 36 12.74 1.94 -3.55
N LEU A 37 13.26 1.07 -4.43
CA LEU A 37 14.61 0.51 -4.33
C LEU A 37 15.69 1.58 -4.39
N LEU A 38 15.54 2.58 -5.27
CA LEU A 38 16.46 3.72 -5.36
C LEU A 38 16.53 4.53 -4.06
N GLN A 39 15.49 4.48 -3.25
CA GLN A 39 15.40 5.14 -1.95
C GLN A 39 15.73 4.22 -0.76
N ALA A 40 16.21 3.00 -1.04
CA ALA A 40 16.46 1.94 -0.07
C ALA A 40 15.22 1.61 0.79
N ILE A 41 14.03 1.75 0.21
CA ILE A 41 12.76 1.36 0.85
C ILE A 41 12.44 -0.05 0.38
N VAL A 42 12.41 -0.98 1.33
CA VAL A 42 12.06 -2.39 1.07
C VAL A 42 10.73 -2.68 1.77
N PRO A 43 9.70 -3.16 1.03
CA PRO A 43 8.45 -3.58 1.65
C PRO A 43 8.66 -4.83 2.51
N ASP A 44 7.97 -4.91 3.65
CA ASP A 44 7.92 -6.12 4.49
C ASP A 44 7.24 -7.27 3.74
N ASP A 45 6.14 -6.97 3.04
CA ASP A 45 5.40 -7.91 2.21
C ASP A 45 5.12 -7.31 0.82
N TYR A 46 5.29 -8.10 -0.24
CA TYR A 46 5.01 -7.68 -1.62
C TYR A 46 3.50 -7.78 -1.95
N VAL A 47 2.68 -7.03 -1.22
CA VAL A 47 1.22 -7.01 -1.40
C VAL A 47 0.81 -5.81 -2.25
N TRP A 48 0.33 -6.09 -3.46
CA TRP A 48 -0.22 -5.08 -4.36
C TRP A 48 -1.70 -4.86 -4.06
N VAL A 49 -2.08 -3.61 -3.82
CA VAL A 49 -3.46 -3.21 -3.62
C VAL A 49 -4.07 -2.76 -4.93
N TRP A 50 -5.28 -3.24 -5.17
CA TRP A 50 -6.14 -2.82 -6.27
C TRP A 50 -7.24 -1.95 -5.68
N ASP A 51 -7.45 -0.79 -6.29
CA ASP A 51 -8.48 0.16 -5.91
C ASP A 51 -9.06 0.76 -7.19
N GLU A 52 -10.22 1.42 -7.09
CA GLU A 52 -10.94 2.04 -8.22
C GLU A 52 -10.17 3.21 -8.86
N THR A 53 -9.02 3.57 -8.30
CA THR A 53 -8.19 4.68 -8.73
C THR A 53 -7.22 4.33 -9.86
N ASP A 54 -7.16 3.07 -10.29
CA ASP A 54 -6.27 2.58 -11.36
C ASP A 54 -4.81 3.04 -11.19
N THR A 55 -4.35 3.01 -9.94
CA THR A 55 -2.99 3.40 -9.56
C THR A 55 -2.24 2.23 -8.96
N ALA A 56 -0.94 2.13 -9.27
CA ALA A 56 -0.10 1.08 -8.70
C ALA A 56 0.11 1.35 -7.22
N GLN A 57 -0.44 0.49 -6.36
CA GLN A 57 -0.31 0.64 -4.90
C GLN A 57 0.36 -0.59 -4.29
N LEU A 58 1.40 -0.37 -3.49
CA LEU A 58 2.17 -1.44 -2.85
C LEU A 58 2.20 -1.23 -1.34
N VAL A 59 1.81 -2.24 -0.57
CA VAL A 59 1.96 -2.23 0.88
C VAL A 59 3.44 -2.24 1.22
N LEU A 60 3.88 -1.26 1.99
CA LEU A 60 5.25 -1.20 2.49
C LEU A 60 5.37 -1.87 3.85
N ARG A 61 4.41 -1.60 4.75
CA ARG A 61 4.43 -2.08 6.13
C ARG A 61 3.05 -1.97 6.78
N SER A 62 2.78 -2.83 7.76
CA SER A 62 1.64 -2.77 8.67
C SER A 62 2.02 -2.23 10.04
N PHE A 63 1.10 -1.52 10.69
CA PHE A 63 1.28 -0.95 12.02
C PHE A 63 0.05 -1.25 12.89
N GLY A 64 0.25 -1.56 14.16
CA GLY A 64 -0.86 -1.74 15.11
C GLY A 64 -1.55 -0.43 15.55
N ASN A 65 -1.00 0.73 15.18
CA ASN A 65 -1.60 2.02 15.51
C ASN A 65 -1.46 3.02 14.35
N ARG A 66 -2.46 3.89 14.23
CA ARG A 66 -2.57 4.88 13.16
C ARG A 66 -1.44 5.91 13.19
N ALA A 67 -1.07 6.41 14.37
CA ALA A 67 -0.08 7.47 14.52
C ALA A 67 1.32 7.06 14.01
N ALA A 68 1.71 5.80 14.22
CA ALA A 68 2.95 5.24 13.69
C ALA A 68 2.89 5.08 12.16
N ALA A 69 1.75 4.64 11.62
CA ALA A 69 1.53 4.55 10.17
C ALA A 69 1.62 5.94 9.52
N GLU A 70 0.97 6.96 10.10
CA GLU A 70 1.03 8.34 9.62
C GLU A 70 2.44 8.93 9.72
N SER A 71 3.16 8.68 10.83
CA SER A 71 4.55 9.11 10.98
C SER A 71 5.46 8.51 9.90
N TYR A 72 5.27 7.22 9.59
CA TYR A 72 6.01 6.55 8.53
C TYR A 72 5.63 7.07 7.14
N ALA A 73 4.34 7.32 6.86
CA ALA A 73 3.89 7.93 5.62
C ALA A 73 4.43 9.35 5.42
N ALA A 74 4.51 10.15 6.49
CA ALA A 74 5.12 11.49 6.45
C ALA A 74 6.62 11.42 6.17
N TYR A 75 7.32 10.46 6.77
CA TYR A 75 8.74 10.19 6.49
C TYR A 75 8.98 9.81 5.02
N LEU A 76 8.12 8.97 4.44
CA LEU A 76 8.17 8.59 3.03
C LEU A 76 7.90 9.78 2.10
N SER A 77 6.89 10.58 2.44
CA SER A 77 6.57 11.82 1.73
C SER A 77 7.75 12.79 1.73
N GLY A 78 8.47 12.90 2.85
CA GLY A 78 9.70 13.70 2.95
C GLY A 78 10.85 13.22 2.06
N ARG A 79 10.80 11.97 1.58
CA ARG A 79 11.75 11.40 0.61
C ARG A 79 11.25 11.45 -0.84
N GLY A 80 10.05 11.99 -1.06
CA GLY A 80 9.44 12.08 -2.38
C GLY A 80 8.62 10.86 -2.79
N VAL A 81 8.28 9.96 -1.86
CA VAL A 81 7.35 8.86 -2.12
C VAL A 81 5.95 9.29 -1.73
N VAL A 82 5.00 9.17 -2.66
CA VAL A 82 3.59 9.37 -2.34
C VAL A 82 3.12 8.18 -1.50
N ALA A 83 2.78 8.42 -0.24
CA ALA A 83 2.34 7.38 0.70
C ALA A 83 0.89 7.59 1.13
N ARG A 84 0.14 6.49 1.28
CA ARG A 84 -1.25 6.49 1.76
C ARG A 84 -1.39 5.56 2.96
N VAL A 85 -2.11 6.01 3.98
CA VAL A 85 -2.44 5.20 5.16
C VAL A 85 -3.86 4.68 5.02
N THR A 86 -4.04 3.37 5.13
CA THR A 86 -5.36 2.72 5.09
C THR A 86 -5.53 1.76 6.27
N PRO A 87 -6.72 1.63 6.86
CA PRO A 87 -6.97 0.55 7.81
C PRO A 87 -6.84 -0.80 7.09
N ILE A 88 -6.31 -1.79 7.80
CA ILE A 88 -6.40 -3.20 7.42
C ILE A 88 -7.85 -3.59 7.64
N MET A 89 -8.61 -3.71 6.56
CA MET A 89 -9.90 -4.36 6.66
C MET A 89 -9.63 -5.86 6.75
N ASP A 90 -9.79 -6.41 7.96
CA ASP A 90 -10.14 -7.81 8.11
C ASP A 90 -11.42 -7.99 7.30
N GLU A 91 -11.39 -8.77 6.21
CA GLU A 91 -12.61 -9.09 5.49
C GLU A 91 -13.64 -9.55 6.52
N PRO A 92 -14.85 -8.97 6.59
CA PRO A 92 -15.86 -9.49 7.49
C PRO A 92 -16.06 -10.94 7.11
N GLY A 93 -15.67 -11.84 8.02
CA GLY A 93 -15.61 -13.28 7.77
C GLY A 93 -16.81 -13.72 6.95
N GLU A 94 -16.51 -14.34 5.80
CA GLU A 94 -17.49 -15.01 4.97
C GLU A 94 -18.35 -15.87 5.90
N ASN A 95 -19.61 -15.46 6.07
CA ASN A 95 -20.56 -16.17 6.89
C ASN A 95 -20.96 -17.43 6.10
N VAL A 96 -20.12 -18.47 6.20
CA VAL A 96 -20.45 -19.80 5.67
C VAL A 96 -21.12 -20.64 6.76
N GLY A 97 -22.46 -20.66 6.71
CA GLY A 97 -23.29 -21.81 7.07
C GLY A 97 -23.76 -21.91 8.51
#